data_AF-A0A1C6E531-F1
#
_entry.id   AF-A0A1C6E531-F1
#
_cell.length_a   1.000
_cell.length_b   1.000
_cell.length_c   1.000
_cell.angle_alpha   90.00
_cell.angle_beta   90.00
_cell.angle_gamma   90.00
#
_symmetry.space_group_name_H-M   'P 1'
#
loop_
_entity.id
_entity.type
_entity.pdbx_description
1 polymer ?
#
loop_
_entity_poly.entity_id
_entity_poly.type
_entity_poly.pdbx_seq_one_letter_code
_entity_poly.pdbx_strand_id
1 'polypeptide(L)'
;MDKTAKKLKQKRRAVRQAIKNAEEERILKNFDEIAKKHGIKKFNRKKALQSYKIVENEVTTEGVVNLVVVGAWYLRIKCKWGQKRVCQYIEGVIRYIGVVYNRERDIDKLAEELKDECDFDYEKLMNDFDPLKIKTSTAEQDHIKMVTCAMKNNAPIILYTFYSMLKWKKKRITELGQAIKDVLMGMQDGKLKEVKDVVRKECGMTFYYDGRIEYLDRRN
;
A
#
# COMPACT_ATOMS: atom_id res chain seq x y z
N MET A 1 -22.07 29.49 -10.77
CA MET A 1 -20.83 28.67 -10.83
C MET A 1 -19.67 29.54 -11.25
N ASP A 2 -18.65 29.67 -10.41
CA ASP A 2 -17.48 30.52 -10.65
C ASP A 2 -16.65 30.04 -11.88
N LYS A 3 -16.54 30.90 -12.89
CA LYS A 3 -15.79 30.64 -14.14
C LYS A 3 -14.31 30.34 -13.86
N THR A 4 -13.76 30.91 -12.78
CA THR A 4 -12.37 30.72 -12.35
C THR A 4 -12.15 29.31 -11.83
N ALA A 5 -13.03 28.81 -10.97
CA ALA A 5 -13.00 27.43 -10.47
C ALA A 5 -13.11 26.39 -11.59
N LYS A 6 -13.93 26.65 -12.61
CA LYS A 6 -14.09 25.74 -13.78
C LYS A 6 -12.81 25.66 -14.62
N LYS A 7 -12.13 26.78 -14.88
CA LYS A 7 -10.85 26.82 -15.60
C LYS A 7 -9.74 26.12 -14.83
N LEU A 8 -9.64 26.35 -13.52
CA LEU A 8 -8.68 25.65 -12.64
C LEU A 8 -8.88 24.13 -12.65
N LYS A 9 -10.15 23.68 -12.58
CA LYS A 9 -10.48 22.25 -12.65
C LYS A 9 -10.09 21.62 -13.99
N GLN A 10 -10.30 22.31 -15.10
CA GLN A 10 -9.87 21.84 -16.43
C GLN A 10 -8.34 21.76 -16.55
N LYS A 11 -7.61 22.78 -16.08
CA LYS A 11 -6.13 22.74 -16.06
C LYS A 11 -5.61 21.55 -15.26
N ARG A 12 -6.15 21.28 -14.07
CA ARG A 12 -5.76 20.11 -13.26
C ARG A 12 -6.02 18.79 -13.99
N ARG A 13 -7.15 18.65 -14.68
CA ARG A 13 -7.45 17.46 -15.48
C ARG A 13 -6.46 17.27 -16.64
N ALA A 14 -6.11 18.34 -17.35
CA ALA A 14 -5.16 18.27 -18.44
C ALA A 14 -3.76 17.84 -17.95
N VAL A 15 -3.29 18.40 -16.83
CA VAL A 15 -2.02 18.00 -16.20
C VAL A 15 -2.04 16.53 -15.81
N ARG A 16 -3.12 16.05 -15.16
CA ARG A 16 -3.27 14.63 -14.80
C ARG A 16 -3.24 13.71 -16.02
N GLN A 17 -3.92 14.09 -17.09
CA GLN A 17 -3.92 13.30 -18.31
C GLN A 17 -2.52 13.24 -18.95
N ALA A 18 -1.78 14.35 -18.92
CA ALA A 18 -0.40 14.39 -19.42
C ALA A 18 0.53 13.48 -18.60
N ILE A 19 0.43 13.51 -17.27
CA ILE A 19 1.20 12.63 -16.37
C ILE A 19 0.89 11.15 -16.67
N LYS A 20 -0.40 10.81 -16.75
CA LYS A 20 -0.85 9.45 -17.04
C LYS A 20 -0.35 8.97 -18.42
N ASN A 21 -0.41 9.81 -19.44
CA ASN A 21 0.07 9.46 -20.77
C ASN A 21 1.58 9.23 -20.77
N ALA A 22 2.36 10.08 -20.09
CA ALA A 22 3.80 9.93 -20.00
C ALA A 22 4.20 8.64 -19.26
N GLU A 23 3.47 8.27 -18.21
CA GLU A 23 3.68 7.01 -17.49
C GLU A 23 3.34 5.79 -18.34
N GLU A 24 2.21 5.80 -19.05
CA GLU A 24 1.83 4.73 -19.98
C GLU A 24 2.88 4.56 -21.09
N GLU A 25 3.41 5.66 -21.64
CA GLU A 25 4.49 5.60 -22.63
C GLU A 25 5.77 5.00 -22.06
N ARG A 26 6.15 5.35 -20.83
CA ARG A 26 7.30 4.77 -20.14
C ARG A 26 7.15 3.26 -19.94
N ILE A 27 5.99 2.82 -19.47
CA ILE A 27 5.69 1.38 -19.29
C ILE A 27 5.76 0.64 -20.62
N LEU A 28 5.19 1.20 -21.68
CA LEU A 28 5.22 0.59 -23.00
C LEU A 28 6.65 0.51 -23.57
N LYS A 29 7.50 1.52 -23.33
CA LYS A 29 8.93 1.45 -23.70
C LYS A 29 9.63 0.32 -22.96
N ASN A 30 9.36 0.13 -21.67
CA ASN A 30 9.91 -0.98 -20.90
C ASN A 30 9.46 -2.34 -21.47
N PHE A 31 8.19 -2.47 -21.88
CA PHE A 31 7.72 -3.68 -22.54
C PHE A 31 8.44 -3.95 -23.85
N ASP A 32 8.71 -2.92 -24.66
CA ASP A 32 9.46 -3.07 -25.90
C ASP A 32 10.89 -3.56 -25.63
N GLU A 33 11.55 -3.04 -24.60
CA GLU A 33 12.89 -3.45 -24.19
C GLU A 33 12.93 -4.91 -23.71
N ILE A 34 11.96 -5.31 -22.88
CA ILE A 34 11.83 -6.68 -22.40
C ILE A 34 11.52 -7.62 -23.58
N ALA A 35 10.57 -7.27 -24.45
CA ALA A 35 10.22 -8.05 -25.62
C ALA A 35 11.44 -8.28 -26.53
N LYS A 36 12.25 -7.25 -26.77
CA LYS A 36 13.50 -7.35 -27.52
C LYS A 36 14.48 -8.33 -26.87
N LYS A 37 14.69 -8.24 -25.54
CA LYS A 37 15.58 -9.14 -24.79
C LYS A 37 15.16 -10.61 -24.88
N HIS A 38 13.86 -10.89 -24.98
CA HIS A 38 13.31 -12.23 -25.10
C HIS A 38 13.04 -12.68 -26.54
N GLY A 39 13.50 -11.93 -27.55
CA GLY A 39 13.31 -12.29 -28.97
C GLY A 39 11.86 -12.20 -29.46
N ILE A 40 10.97 -11.54 -28.73
CA ILE A 40 9.55 -11.38 -29.08
C ILE A 40 9.43 -10.29 -30.14
N LYS A 41 9.13 -10.68 -31.39
CA LYS A 41 9.08 -9.77 -32.54
C LYS A 41 7.82 -8.90 -32.60
N LYS A 42 6.67 -9.41 -32.12
CA LYS A 42 5.38 -8.71 -32.11
C LYS A 42 4.58 -9.12 -30.88
N PHE A 43 3.99 -8.13 -30.22
CA PHE A 43 3.00 -8.34 -29.15
C PHE A 43 1.96 -7.22 -29.19
N ASN A 44 0.79 -7.47 -28.62
CA ASN A 44 -0.26 -6.47 -28.54
C ASN A 44 -0.02 -5.52 -27.36
N ARG A 45 0.56 -4.34 -27.64
CA ARG A 45 0.84 -3.29 -26.64
C ARG A 45 -0.36 -2.92 -25.78
N LYS A 46 -1.55 -2.80 -26.40
CA LYS A 46 -2.79 -2.43 -25.70
C LYS A 46 -3.20 -3.51 -24.69
N LYS A 47 -3.16 -4.79 -25.10
CA LYS A 47 -3.45 -5.92 -24.21
C LYS A 47 -2.40 -6.03 -23.09
N ALA A 48 -1.11 -5.86 -23.40
CA ALA A 48 -0.05 -5.89 -22.40
C ALA A 48 -0.22 -4.79 -21.34
N LEU A 49 -0.51 -3.56 -21.77
CA LEU A 49 -0.79 -2.44 -20.85
C LEU A 49 -2.06 -2.68 -20.03
N GLN A 50 -3.10 -3.28 -20.61
CA GLN A 50 -4.31 -3.64 -19.87
C GLN A 50 -4.01 -4.69 -18.80
N SER A 51 -3.30 -5.76 -19.14
CA SER A 51 -2.89 -6.80 -18.19
C SER A 51 -2.02 -6.23 -17.07
N TYR A 52 -1.06 -5.35 -17.41
CA TYR A 52 -0.22 -4.67 -16.42
C TYR A 52 -1.06 -3.87 -15.41
N LYS A 53 -2.00 -3.05 -15.89
CA LYS A 53 -2.86 -2.24 -15.04
C LYS A 53 -3.76 -3.08 -14.12
N ILE A 54 -4.23 -4.23 -14.60
CA ILE A 54 -5.00 -5.17 -13.79
C ILE A 54 -4.14 -5.69 -12.64
N VAL A 55 -2.97 -6.24 -12.96
CA VAL A 55 -2.04 -6.79 -11.96
C VAL A 55 -1.56 -5.71 -10.99
N GLU A 56 -1.21 -4.53 -11.49
CA GLU A 56 -0.82 -3.37 -10.67
C GLU A 56 -1.91 -3.01 -9.67
N ASN A 57 -3.18 -2.96 -10.11
CA ASN A 57 -4.31 -2.65 -9.24
C ASN A 57 -4.56 -3.76 -8.20
N GLU A 58 -4.49 -5.02 -8.61
CA GLU A 58 -4.63 -6.18 -7.71
C GLU A 58 -3.55 -6.18 -6.63
N VAL A 59 -2.28 -6.07 -7.03
CA VAL A 59 -1.13 -6.03 -6.12
C VAL A 59 -1.18 -4.81 -5.21
N THR A 60 -1.59 -3.64 -5.72
CA THR A 60 -1.75 -2.43 -4.91
C THR A 60 -2.85 -2.61 -3.86
N THR A 61 -4.00 -3.14 -4.27
CA THR A 61 -5.13 -3.41 -3.37
C THR A 61 -4.72 -4.40 -2.28
N GLU A 62 -4.10 -5.51 -2.67
CA GLU A 62 -3.58 -6.51 -1.75
C GLU A 62 -2.56 -5.90 -0.78
N GLY A 63 -1.61 -5.12 -1.28
CA GLY A 63 -0.59 -4.46 -0.46
C GLY A 63 -1.20 -3.54 0.59
N VAL A 64 -2.16 -2.71 0.21
CA VAL A 64 -2.86 -1.82 1.16
C VAL A 64 -3.64 -2.60 2.21
N VAL A 65 -4.37 -3.64 1.80
CA VAL A 65 -5.11 -4.51 2.74
C VAL A 65 -4.15 -5.16 3.74
N ASN A 66 -3.03 -5.70 3.25
CA ASN A 66 -2.02 -6.33 4.11
C ASN A 66 -1.40 -5.33 5.09
N LEU A 67 -1.19 -4.07 4.70
CA LEU A 67 -0.75 -3.02 5.61
C LEU A 67 -1.79 -2.69 6.69
N VAL A 68 -3.09 -2.68 6.36
CA VAL A 68 -4.17 -2.53 7.35
C VAL A 68 -4.11 -3.67 8.38
N VAL A 69 -3.90 -4.90 7.91
CA VAL A 69 -3.71 -6.08 8.77
C VAL A 69 -2.52 -5.91 9.69
N VAL A 70 -1.37 -5.45 9.19
CA VAL A 70 -0.17 -5.20 10.01
C VAL A 70 -0.46 -4.17 11.10
N GLY A 71 -1.17 -3.08 10.76
CA GLY A 71 -1.59 -2.09 11.76
C GLY A 71 -2.54 -2.67 12.82
N ALA A 72 -3.50 -3.51 12.42
CA ALA A 72 -4.40 -4.20 13.34
C ALA A 72 -3.66 -5.17 14.26
N TRP A 73 -2.73 -5.95 13.71
CA TRP A 73 -1.84 -6.84 14.46
C TRP A 73 -1.00 -6.08 15.47
N TYR A 74 -0.39 -4.97 15.07
CA TYR A 74 0.43 -4.15 15.96
C TYR A 74 -0.40 -3.60 17.13
N LEU A 75 -1.58 -3.03 16.86
CA LEU A 75 -2.50 -2.52 17.88
C LEU A 75 -2.92 -3.62 18.86
N ARG A 76 -3.19 -4.83 18.35
CA ARG A 76 -3.55 -5.97 19.19
C ARG A 76 -2.38 -6.44 20.06
N ILE A 77 -1.23 -6.73 19.45
CA ILE A 77 -0.13 -7.42 20.13
C ILE A 77 0.73 -6.48 20.98
N LYS A 78 1.08 -5.30 20.45
CA LYS A 78 1.95 -4.34 21.14
C LYS A 78 1.15 -3.39 22.00
N CYS A 79 0.03 -2.88 21.50
CA CYS A 79 -0.80 -1.92 22.25
C CYS A 79 -1.90 -2.56 23.11
N LYS A 80 -2.08 -3.89 23.04
CA LYS A 80 -3.07 -4.65 23.83
C LYS A 80 -4.51 -4.17 23.63
N TRP A 81 -4.84 -3.67 22.44
CA TRP A 81 -6.20 -3.24 22.14
C TRP A 81 -7.16 -4.44 22.05
N GLY A 82 -8.32 -4.30 22.69
CA GLY A 82 -9.41 -5.26 22.54
C GLY A 82 -10.01 -5.23 21.12
N GLN A 83 -10.68 -6.33 20.74
CA GLN A 83 -11.23 -6.55 19.40
C GLN A 83 -12.05 -5.36 18.88
N LYS A 84 -13.01 -4.86 19.68
CA LYS A 84 -13.88 -3.73 19.30
C LYS A 84 -13.08 -2.50 18.83
N ARG A 85 -11.99 -2.18 19.53
CA ARG A 85 -11.16 -1.01 19.21
C ARG A 85 -10.30 -1.24 17.97
N VAL A 86 -9.85 -2.47 17.73
CA VAL A 86 -9.17 -2.86 16.50
C VAL A 86 -10.12 -2.77 15.30
N CYS A 87 -11.37 -3.23 15.43
CA CYS A 87 -12.39 -3.08 14.38
C CYS A 87 -12.65 -1.61 14.03
N GLN A 88 -12.79 -0.74 15.04
CA GLN A 88 -12.97 0.71 14.84
C GLN A 88 -11.79 1.35 14.10
N TYR A 89 -10.56 0.91 14.39
CA TYR A 89 -9.37 1.34 13.64
C TYR A 89 -9.49 0.94 12.16
N ILE A 90 -9.79 -0.33 11.87
CA ILE A 90 -9.92 -0.84 10.50
C ILE A 90 -10.96 -0.06 9.72
N GLU A 91 -12.16 0.12 10.27
CA GLU A 91 -13.23 0.90 9.63
C GLU A 91 -12.81 2.36 9.36
N GLY A 92 -12.11 2.97 10.32
CA GLY A 92 -11.62 4.33 10.19
C GLY A 92 -10.56 4.46 9.09
N VAL A 93 -9.63 3.50 9.02
CA VAL A 93 -8.58 3.46 8.01
C VAL A 93 -9.14 3.19 6.61
N ILE A 94 -10.11 2.29 6.46
CA ILE A 94 -10.78 2.04 5.17
C ILE A 94 -11.45 3.31 4.65
N ARG A 95 -12.15 4.06 5.52
CA ARG A 95 -12.73 5.36 5.15
C ARG A 95 -11.66 6.36 4.73
N TYR A 96 -10.55 6.43 5.45
CA TYR A 96 -9.44 7.32 5.12
C TYR A 96 -8.79 6.95 3.79
N ILE A 97 -8.51 5.67 3.55
CA ILE A 97 -7.96 5.14 2.30
C ILE A 97 -8.87 5.50 1.12
N GLY A 98 -10.19 5.30 1.26
CA GLY A 98 -11.16 5.73 0.26
C GLY A 98 -11.05 7.24 -0.04
N VAL A 99 -10.78 8.07 0.97
CA VAL A 99 -10.54 9.51 0.76
C VAL A 99 -9.19 9.79 0.11
N VAL A 100 -8.11 9.10 0.47
CA VAL A 100 -6.78 9.24 -0.13
C VAL A 100 -6.83 8.92 -1.63
N TYR A 101 -7.42 7.78 -1.99
CA TYR A 101 -7.60 7.40 -3.39
C TYR A 101 -8.52 8.36 -4.15
N ASN A 102 -9.64 8.80 -3.54
CA ASN A 102 -10.58 9.70 -4.20
C ASN A 102 -10.12 11.16 -4.28
N ARG A 103 -9.27 11.61 -3.35
CA ARG A 103 -8.69 12.97 -3.33
C ARG A 103 -7.29 13.03 -3.94
N GLU A 104 -6.76 11.89 -4.40
CA GLU A 104 -5.41 11.75 -4.95
C GLU A 104 -4.37 12.39 -4.03
N ARG A 105 -4.41 12.10 -2.72
CA ARG A 105 -3.31 12.53 -1.85
C ARG A 105 -2.06 11.77 -2.27
N ASP A 106 -1.03 12.51 -2.61
CA ASP A 106 0.27 11.98 -2.97
C ASP A 106 0.89 11.27 -1.76
N ILE A 107 1.34 10.03 -1.95
CA ILE A 107 1.97 9.22 -0.91
C ILE A 107 3.27 9.89 -0.46
N ASP A 108 4.02 10.46 -1.40
CA ASP A 108 5.28 11.16 -1.12
C ASP A 108 5.02 12.33 -0.17
N LYS A 109 3.92 13.06 -0.41
CA LYS A 109 3.47 14.12 0.48
C LYS A 109 3.08 13.63 1.87
N LEU A 110 2.51 12.43 2.00
CA LEU A 110 2.23 11.85 3.33
C LEU A 110 3.53 11.54 4.08
N ALA A 111 4.57 11.06 3.38
CA ALA A 111 5.87 10.82 3.96
C ALA A 111 6.58 12.13 4.36
N GLU A 112 6.49 13.18 3.53
CA GLU A 112 6.98 14.53 3.85
C GLU A 112 6.28 15.09 5.10
N GLU A 113 4.94 15.02 5.17
CA GLU A 113 4.20 15.51 6.34
C GLU A 113 4.55 14.72 7.62
N LEU A 114 4.82 13.41 7.53
CA LEU A 114 5.31 12.63 8.67
C LEU A 114 6.70 13.10 9.12
N LYS A 115 7.56 13.49 8.19
CA LYS A 115 8.87 14.04 8.50
C LYS A 115 8.76 15.40 9.16
N ASP A 116 7.98 16.30 8.57
CA ASP A 116 7.86 17.69 9.02
C ASP A 116 7.09 17.80 10.35
N GLU A 117 5.99 17.07 10.51
CA GLU A 117 5.09 17.21 11.67
C GLU A 117 5.38 16.21 12.80
N CYS A 118 6.04 15.09 12.49
CA CYS A 118 6.29 14.00 13.44
C CYS A 118 7.78 13.64 13.59
N ASP A 119 8.68 14.31 12.87
CA ASP A 119 10.13 14.03 12.87
C ASP A 119 10.43 12.54 12.63
N PHE A 120 9.66 11.94 11.72
CA PHE A 120 9.79 10.57 11.28
C PHE A 120 10.11 10.54 9.77
N ASP A 121 11.32 10.12 9.44
CA ASP A 121 11.78 10.01 8.06
C ASP A 121 11.57 8.58 7.53
N TYR A 122 10.51 8.40 6.73
CA TYR A 122 10.15 7.11 6.14
C TYR A 122 11.21 6.58 5.17
N GLU A 123 11.73 7.46 4.32
CA GLU A 123 12.76 7.10 3.33
C GLU A 123 14.03 6.62 4.03
N LYS A 124 14.44 7.32 5.10
CA LYS A 124 15.58 6.90 5.92
C LYS A 124 15.35 5.54 6.59
N LEU A 125 14.13 5.23 7.04
CA LEU A 125 13.81 3.93 7.64
C LEU A 125 13.96 2.78 6.62
N MET A 126 13.57 3.01 5.38
CA MET A 126 13.46 1.99 4.33
C MET A 126 14.66 1.95 3.36
N ASN A 127 15.68 2.78 3.57
CA ASN A 127 16.79 2.99 2.63
C ASN A 127 17.65 1.75 2.34
N ASP A 128 17.75 0.85 3.32
CA ASP A 128 18.51 -0.40 3.27
C ASP A 128 17.67 -1.58 2.77
N PHE A 129 16.37 -1.37 2.52
CA PHE A 129 15.46 -2.41 2.08
C PHE A 129 14.91 -2.13 0.68
N ASP A 130 15.40 -2.90 -0.28
CA ASP A 130 14.93 -2.89 -1.67
C ASP A 130 14.37 -4.27 -2.05
N PRO A 131 13.03 -4.45 -2.03
CA PRO A 131 12.42 -5.73 -2.36
C PRO A 131 12.71 -6.18 -3.80
N LEU A 132 13.04 -5.26 -4.72
CA LEU A 132 13.35 -5.62 -6.10
C LEU A 132 14.65 -6.42 -6.25
N LYS A 133 15.54 -6.36 -5.25
CA LYS A 133 16.78 -7.15 -5.20
C LYS A 133 16.57 -8.57 -4.69
N ILE A 134 15.38 -8.91 -4.18
CA ILE A 134 15.06 -10.25 -3.73
C ILE A 134 15.02 -11.18 -4.95
N LYS A 135 15.87 -12.22 -4.91
CA LYS A 135 15.86 -13.28 -5.92
C LYS A 135 14.65 -14.19 -5.71
N THR A 136 13.95 -14.48 -6.79
CA THR A 136 12.74 -15.29 -6.81
C THR A 136 12.92 -16.38 -7.86
N SER A 137 12.38 -17.58 -7.60
CA SER A 137 12.45 -18.74 -8.49
C SER A 137 11.07 -19.29 -8.87
N THR A 138 10.00 -18.80 -8.25
CA THR A 138 8.62 -19.22 -8.55
C THR A 138 7.70 -18.02 -8.77
N ALA A 139 6.59 -18.25 -9.48
CA ALA A 139 5.56 -17.22 -9.69
C ALA A 139 4.95 -16.72 -8.36
N GLU A 140 4.83 -17.59 -7.36
CA GLU A 140 4.37 -17.21 -6.02
C GLU A 140 5.36 -16.28 -5.32
N GLN A 141 6.67 -16.57 -5.39
CA GLN A 141 7.69 -15.69 -4.83
C GLN A 141 7.74 -14.33 -5.56
N ASP A 142 7.55 -14.32 -6.88
CA ASP A 142 7.40 -13.09 -7.66
C ASP A 142 6.18 -12.28 -7.22
N HIS A 143 5.03 -12.94 -7.00
CA HIS A 143 3.83 -12.28 -6.46
C HIS A 143 4.09 -11.67 -5.08
N ILE A 144 4.69 -12.44 -4.16
CA ILE A 144 5.07 -11.94 -2.82
C ILE A 144 5.99 -10.73 -2.93
N LYS A 145 6.97 -10.75 -3.84
CA LYS A 145 7.87 -9.61 -4.09
C LYS A 145 7.10 -8.39 -4.58
N MET A 146 6.19 -8.55 -5.54
CA MET A 146 5.34 -7.45 -6.03
C MET A 146 4.48 -6.85 -4.90
N VAL A 147 3.84 -7.70 -4.10
CA VAL A 147 3.04 -7.27 -2.94
C VAL A 147 3.91 -6.56 -1.91
N THR A 148 5.13 -7.04 -1.66
CA THR A 148 6.09 -6.39 -0.76
C THR A 148 6.47 -5.00 -1.25
N CYS A 149 6.71 -4.82 -2.56
CA CYS A 149 6.92 -3.50 -3.15
C CYS A 149 5.71 -2.58 -2.94
N ALA A 150 4.49 -3.07 -3.19
CA ALA A 150 3.28 -2.28 -2.99
C ALA A 150 3.08 -1.91 -1.54
N MET A 151 3.32 -2.82 -0.59
CA MET A 151 3.27 -2.52 0.84
C MET A 151 4.33 -1.50 1.25
N LYS A 152 5.58 -1.63 0.77
CA LYS A 152 6.63 -0.63 1.02
C LYS A 152 6.21 0.73 0.48
N ASN A 153 5.72 0.82 -0.75
CA ASN A 153 5.35 2.11 -1.31
C ASN A 153 4.13 2.73 -0.60
N ASN A 154 3.17 1.93 -0.13
CA ASN A 154 1.94 2.43 0.49
C ASN A 154 2.00 2.54 2.03
N ALA A 155 3.07 2.11 2.70
CA ALA A 155 3.18 2.16 4.15
C ALA A 155 2.98 3.57 4.76
N PRO A 156 3.39 4.69 4.11
CA PRO A 156 3.09 6.03 4.60
C PRO A 156 1.60 6.28 4.82
N ILE A 157 0.71 5.66 4.04
CA ILE A 157 -0.76 5.77 4.23
C ILE A 157 -1.14 5.28 5.62
N ILE A 158 -0.65 4.10 6.02
CA ILE A 158 -0.95 3.55 7.36
C ILE A 158 -0.28 4.39 8.44
N LEU A 159 1.01 4.70 8.32
CA LEU A 159 1.71 5.50 9.33
C LEU A 159 1.01 6.85 9.57
N TYR A 160 0.56 7.49 8.49
CA TYR A 160 -0.18 8.74 8.56
C TYR A 160 -1.55 8.59 9.23
N THR A 161 -2.26 7.46 9.06
CA THR A 161 -3.51 7.24 9.81
C THR A 161 -3.28 7.16 11.32
N PHE A 162 -2.19 6.51 11.77
CA PHE A 162 -1.84 6.48 13.18
C PHE A 162 -1.46 7.87 13.71
N TYR A 163 -0.72 8.65 12.92
CA TYR A 163 -0.40 10.04 13.24
C TYR A 163 -1.68 10.90 13.35
N SER A 164 -2.48 10.94 12.28
CA SER A 164 -3.59 11.88 12.15
C SER A 164 -4.81 11.50 12.98
N MET A 165 -5.17 10.20 13.04
CA MET A 165 -6.37 9.72 13.73
C MET A 165 -6.10 9.36 15.18
N LEU A 166 -4.97 8.72 15.48
CA LEU A 166 -4.64 8.30 16.85
C LEU A 166 -3.72 9.29 17.59
N LYS A 167 -3.30 10.37 16.93
CA LYS A 167 -2.42 11.41 17.48
C LYS A 167 -1.09 10.85 17.96
N TRP A 168 -0.62 9.75 17.35
CA TRP A 168 0.67 9.18 17.67
C TRP A 168 1.80 10.12 17.21
N LYS A 169 2.87 10.15 18.00
CA LYS A 169 4.03 11.00 17.80
C LYS A 169 5.27 10.15 17.53
N LYS A 170 6.40 10.81 17.25
CA LYS A 170 7.68 10.23 16.81
C LYS A 170 7.92 8.81 17.31
N LYS A 171 8.08 8.63 18.63
CA LYS A 171 8.40 7.33 19.23
C LYS A 171 7.48 6.19 18.75
N ARG A 172 6.16 6.36 18.84
CA ARG A 172 5.19 5.32 18.47
C ARG A 172 5.12 5.11 16.95
N ILE A 173 5.25 6.19 16.17
CA ILE A 173 5.31 6.08 14.71
C ILE A 173 6.58 5.34 14.27
N THR A 174 7.72 5.61 14.90
CA THR A 174 8.98 4.89 14.66
C THR A 174 8.85 3.40 15.01
N GLU A 175 8.27 3.06 16.17
CA GLU A 175 8.05 1.66 16.57
C GLU A 175 7.12 0.92 15.60
N LEU A 176 6.05 1.57 15.12
CA LEU A 176 5.17 1.00 14.10
C LEU A 176 5.87 0.85 12.75
N GLY A 177 6.64 1.87 12.32
CA GLY A 177 7.42 1.83 11.09
C GLY A 177 8.41 0.68 11.08
N GLN A 178 9.13 0.47 12.19
CA GLN A 178 10.03 -0.68 12.34
C GLN A 178 9.27 -2.01 12.26
N ALA A 179 8.12 -2.12 12.92
CA ALA A 179 7.31 -3.34 12.85
C ALA A 179 6.80 -3.62 11.42
N ILE A 180 6.45 -2.59 10.64
CA ILE A 180 6.10 -2.73 9.22
C ILE A 180 7.33 -3.22 8.45
N LYS A 181 8.50 -2.61 8.63
CA LYS A 181 9.75 -3.01 7.97
C LYS A 181 10.10 -4.47 8.26
N ASP A 182 10.00 -4.90 9.52
CA ASP A 182 10.27 -6.29 9.92
C ASP A 182 9.33 -7.28 9.22
N VAL A 183 8.04 -6.94 9.09
CA VAL A 183 7.08 -7.76 8.33
C VAL A 183 7.47 -7.81 6.86
N LEU A 184 7.81 -6.66 6.25
CA LEU A 184 8.22 -6.58 4.85
C LEU A 184 9.45 -7.44 4.56
N MET A 185 10.45 -7.41 5.45
CA MET A 185 11.68 -8.20 5.30
C MET A 185 11.41 -9.70 5.42
N GLY A 186 10.45 -10.12 6.26
CA GLY A 186 10.06 -11.52 6.42
C GLY A 186 8.97 -12.01 5.46
N MET A 187 8.57 -11.22 4.45
CA MET A 187 7.45 -11.57 3.56
C MET A 187 7.67 -12.92 2.85
N GLN A 188 8.88 -13.19 2.37
CA GLN A 188 9.23 -14.44 1.69
C GLN A 188 9.25 -15.65 2.64
N ASP A 189 9.49 -15.41 3.93
CA ASP A 189 9.52 -16.44 4.97
C ASP A 189 8.14 -16.70 5.59
N GLY A 190 7.08 -16.12 5.02
CA GLY A 190 5.70 -16.31 5.47
C GLY A 190 5.30 -15.40 6.65
N LYS A 191 6.05 -14.33 6.94
CA LYS A 191 5.77 -13.46 8.09
C LYS A 191 4.37 -12.87 8.08
N LEU A 192 3.88 -12.47 6.91
CA LEU A 192 2.52 -11.96 6.76
C LEU A 192 1.44 -13.00 7.08
N LYS A 193 1.70 -14.28 6.81
CA LYS A 193 0.79 -15.37 7.18
C LYS A 193 0.66 -15.46 8.69
N GLU A 194 1.78 -15.42 9.42
CA GLU A 194 1.76 -15.38 10.88
C GLU A 194 0.97 -14.19 11.42
N VAL A 195 1.18 -13.00 10.85
CA VAL A 195 0.47 -11.77 11.21
C VAL A 195 -1.05 -11.93 10.98
N LYS A 196 -1.45 -12.45 9.82
CA LYS A 196 -2.87 -12.70 9.48
C LYS A 196 -3.51 -13.73 10.41
N ASP A 197 -2.80 -14.81 10.73
CA ASP A 197 -3.28 -15.86 11.63
C ASP A 197 -3.53 -15.33 13.05
N VAL A 198 -2.65 -14.45 13.55
CA VAL A 198 -2.85 -13.77 14.83
C VAL A 198 -4.09 -12.87 14.79
N VAL A 199 -4.26 -12.04 13.75
CA VAL A 199 -5.43 -11.16 13.64
C VAL A 199 -6.73 -11.98 13.53
N ARG A 200 -6.71 -13.08 12.79
CA ARG A 200 -7.85 -14.01 12.68
C ARG A 200 -8.19 -14.61 14.04
N LYS A 201 -7.22 -15.17 14.74
CA LYS A 201 -7.42 -15.87 16.03
C LYS A 201 -7.81 -14.92 17.15
N GLU A 202 -7.13 -13.77 17.26
CA GLU A 202 -7.29 -12.88 18.41
C GLU A 202 -8.34 -11.78 18.22
N CYS A 203 -8.67 -11.47 16.97
CA CYS A 203 -9.61 -10.40 16.66
C CYS A 203 -10.81 -10.86 15.82
N GLY A 204 -10.89 -12.16 15.46
CA GLY A 204 -12.02 -12.71 14.70
C GLY A 204 -12.19 -12.05 13.34
N MET A 205 -11.11 -11.73 12.63
CA MET A 205 -11.16 -11.03 11.34
C MET A 205 -10.37 -11.75 10.27
N THR A 206 -11.00 -11.95 9.11
CA THR A 206 -10.36 -12.53 7.92
C THR A 206 -10.34 -11.49 6.80
N PHE A 207 -9.16 -11.31 6.20
CA PHE A 207 -8.94 -10.32 5.13
C PHE A 207 -8.66 -11.05 3.84
N TYR A 208 -9.43 -10.72 2.81
CA TYR A 208 -9.31 -11.28 1.47
C TYR A 208 -8.50 -10.34 0.58
N TYR A 209 -7.86 -10.91 -0.44
CA TYR A 209 -7.01 -10.19 -1.38
C TYR A 209 -7.79 -9.13 -2.19
N ASP A 210 -9.09 -9.33 -2.39
CA ASP A 210 -9.99 -8.40 -3.07
C ASP A 210 -10.47 -7.23 -2.18
N GLY A 211 -9.94 -7.11 -0.95
CA GLY A 211 -10.28 -6.07 0.00
C GLY A 211 -11.52 -6.34 0.84
N ARG A 212 -12.18 -7.50 0.69
CA ARG A 212 -13.25 -7.90 1.61
C ARG A 212 -12.68 -8.23 2.98
N ILE A 213 -13.46 -7.91 4.01
CA ILE A 213 -13.15 -8.22 5.41
C ILE A 213 -14.35 -8.95 5.99
N GLU A 214 -14.14 -10.16 6.47
CA GLU A 214 -15.14 -10.93 7.20
C GLU A 214 -14.85 -10.86 8.71
N TYR A 215 -15.90 -10.57 9.47
CA TYR A 215 -15.86 -10.53 10.92
C TYR A 215 -16.49 -11.83 11.44
N LEU A 216 -15.64 -12.72 11.95
CA LEU A 216 -16.01 -13.96 12.63
C LEU A 216 -16.62 -13.56 13.99
N ASP A 217 -17.96 -13.53 14.01
CA ASP A 217 -18.84 -13.24 15.15
C ASP A 217 -18.86 -11.79 15.68
N ARG A 218 -20.03 -11.13 15.51
CA ARG A 218 -20.42 -9.87 16.16
C ARG A 218 -20.96 -10.09 17.59
N ARG A 219 -20.52 -11.16 18.29
CA ARG A 219 -20.97 -11.41 19.66
C ARG A 219 -20.22 -10.49 20.61
N ASN A 220 -20.79 -9.29 20.79
CA ASN A 220 -20.88 -8.72 22.14
C ASN A 220 -21.62 -9.72 23.03
#